data_AF-R8BQ27-F1
#
_entry.id   AF-R8BQ27-F1
#
_cell.length_a   1.000
_cell.length_b   1.000
_cell.length_c   1.000
_cell.angle_alpha   90.00
_cell.angle_beta   90.00
_cell.angle_gamma   90.00
#
_symmetry.space_group_name_H-M   'P 1'
#
loop_
_entity.id
_entity.type
_entity.pdbx_description
1 polymer ?
#
loop_
_entity_poly.entity_id
_entity_poly.type
_entity_poly.pdbx_seq_one_letter_code
_entity_poly.pdbx_strand_id
1 'polypeptide(L)'
;MSSPRVQLQAFHNGVKLNLDSLRTPPSAYSRHIRYGILEFSPLLDSSSISSTGWTEIAQTVKENYHLYDGFVVLHGTDSLSYTASALSFMMSDLGKPVILTGSQASIFALQSDAVDNLLGSLIVAGTFVIPEVCLFFHHTLFRGNRTTKVSASSFEAFDSPNCDPLAKVTSLGVDVNWSLVRRPTRIAEFQVTKYLDTAHVACLRIFPGIKPEMVDSVLRVPNLRGLILETFGMGNAPGGVDGSLTKVIREAVERGIVIVNVSQCTNGFVSPLYAPGTALGRAGVVFGHDLTTEAALTKLSYLLAVPNLTYANVQAEMAHSIRGEMTEMALPSFSHPAGTLDSAVGRLTSSESAFTALGYAIRNGDYQSVQEILEGDEVNHQLLKKADYAGNTAVHLAAAGGKLEILRELLLRGASVHVRNWANNTPLFLAEKTGHSECVALLREAGAHLWEHEAALAGLTSEASKDVTTPTRIVAANGA
;
A
#
# COMPACT_ATOMS: atom_id res chain seq x y z
N MET A 1 -37.13 -22.37 -8.26
CA MET A 1 -35.87 -23.13 -8.44
C MET A 1 -34.74 -22.27 -7.92
N SER A 2 -34.04 -22.67 -6.86
CA SER A 2 -32.86 -21.94 -6.41
C SER A 2 -31.78 -22.06 -7.47
N SER A 3 -31.27 -20.93 -7.97
CA SER A 3 -30.07 -20.94 -8.81
C SER A 3 -28.96 -21.74 -8.11
N PRO A 4 -28.15 -22.51 -8.83
CA PRO A 4 -27.05 -23.27 -8.24
C PRO A 4 -26.18 -22.32 -7.39
N ARG A 5 -25.78 -22.76 -6.20
CA ARG A 5 -24.88 -22.00 -5.32
C ARG A 5 -23.58 -21.77 -6.08
N VAL A 6 -23.34 -20.52 -6.49
CA VAL A 6 -22.06 -20.12 -7.06
C VAL A 6 -21.02 -20.26 -5.96
N GLN A 7 -19.97 -21.04 -6.20
CA GLN A 7 -18.83 -21.18 -5.31
C GLN A 7 -17.71 -20.26 -5.80
N LEU A 8 -16.98 -19.65 -4.87
CA LEU A 8 -15.79 -18.87 -5.18
C LEU A 8 -14.56 -19.75 -4.95
N GLN A 9 -13.57 -19.63 -5.83
CA GLN A 9 -12.32 -20.35 -5.67
C GLN A 9 -11.35 -19.50 -4.86
N ALA A 10 -10.57 -20.13 -3.99
CA ALA A 10 -9.45 -19.50 -3.32
C ALA A 10 -8.28 -20.49 -3.17
N PHE A 11 -7.11 -19.98 -2.84
CA PHE A 11 -5.92 -20.76 -2.54
C PHE A 11 -5.38 -20.39 -1.17
N HIS A 12 -4.91 -21.39 -0.42
CA HIS A 12 -4.18 -21.15 0.81
C HIS A 12 -3.07 -22.19 0.96
N ASN A 13 -1.84 -21.72 1.07
CA ASN A 13 -0.64 -22.58 1.10
C ASN A 13 -0.59 -23.54 -0.10
N GLY A 14 -1.00 -23.05 -1.28
CA GLY A 14 -1.07 -23.82 -2.53
C GLY A 14 -2.24 -24.82 -2.62
N VAL A 15 -3.08 -24.94 -1.59
CA VAL A 15 -4.27 -25.80 -1.61
C VAL A 15 -5.46 -25.02 -2.15
N LYS A 16 -6.14 -25.58 -3.16
CA LYS A 16 -7.39 -25.02 -3.70
C LYS A 16 -8.55 -25.23 -2.72
N LEU A 17 -9.28 -24.17 -2.44
CA LEU A 17 -10.44 -24.10 -1.57
C LEU A 17 -11.67 -23.65 -2.36
N ASN A 18 -12.85 -24.13 -1.95
CA ASN A 18 -14.13 -23.62 -2.43
C ASN A 18 -14.79 -22.85 -1.28
N LEU A 19 -15.04 -21.57 -1.49
CA LEU A 19 -15.66 -20.67 -0.54
C LEU A 19 -17.11 -20.41 -0.92
N ASP A 20 -17.97 -20.32 0.09
CA ASP A 20 -19.34 -19.88 -0.11
C ASP A 20 -19.38 -18.46 -0.68
N SER A 21 -20.18 -18.27 -1.74
CA SER A 21 -20.39 -16.94 -2.31
C SER A 21 -21.42 -16.16 -1.51
N LEU A 22 -20.96 -15.11 -0.86
CA LEU A 22 -21.77 -14.12 -0.17
C LEU A 22 -21.94 -12.86 -1.02
N ARG A 23 -22.95 -12.04 -0.68
CA ARG A 23 -23.21 -10.76 -1.34
C ARG A 23 -23.62 -9.71 -0.33
N THR A 24 -23.09 -8.50 -0.48
CA THR A 24 -23.58 -7.33 0.27
C THR A 24 -24.97 -6.93 -0.21
N PRO A 25 -25.72 -6.14 0.58
CA PRO A 25 -26.84 -5.37 0.04
C PRO A 25 -26.40 -4.47 -1.14
N PRO A 26 -27.33 -4.02 -1.99
CA PRO A 26 -27.02 -3.07 -3.04
C PRO A 26 -26.45 -1.77 -2.46
N SER A 27 -25.42 -1.22 -3.09
CA SER A 27 -24.87 0.09 -2.74
C SER A 27 -25.25 1.13 -3.81
N ALA A 28 -25.01 2.41 -3.52
CA ALA A 28 -25.18 3.47 -4.52
C ALA A 28 -24.19 3.36 -5.70
N TYR A 29 -23.11 2.60 -5.53
CA TYR A 29 -22.01 2.49 -6.49
C TYR A 29 -22.03 1.22 -7.33
N SER A 30 -22.56 0.13 -6.78
CA SER A 30 -22.54 -1.19 -7.40
C SER A 30 -23.83 -1.94 -7.10
N ARG A 31 -24.24 -2.81 -8.03
CA ARG A 31 -25.41 -3.66 -7.82
C ARG A 31 -25.26 -4.53 -6.57
N HIS A 32 -24.10 -5.18 -6.37
CA HIS A 32 -23.73 -5.94 -5.16
C HIS A 32 -22.21 -6.21 -5.16
N ILE A 33 -21.57 -6.20 -3.99
CA ILE A 33 -20.22 -6.77 -3.83
C ILE A 33 -20.36 -8.25 -3.51
N ARG A 34 -19.75 -9.10 -4.33
CA ARG A 34 -19.66 -10.55 -4.08
C ARG A 34 -18.34 -10.85 -3.39
N TYR A 35 -18.38 -11.61 -2.31
CA TYR A 35 -17.18 -11.95 -1.54
C TYR A 35 -17.25 -13.39 -1.01
N GLY A 36 -16.10 -13.94 -0.64
CA GLY A 36 -15.95 -15.20 0.07
C GLY A 36 -15.12 -14.98 1.33
N ILE A 37 -15.23 -15.90 2.30
CA ILE A 37 -14.50 -15.81 3.57
C ILE A 37 -13.53 -16.99 3.63
N LEU A 38 -12.24 -16.68 3.75
CA LEU A 38 -11.18 -17.63 4.03
C LEU A 38 -10.76 -17.43 5.48
N GLU A 39 -10.96 -18.45 6.31
CA GLU A 39 -10.62 -18.41 7.73
C GLU A 39 -9.25 -19.07 7.97
N PHE A 40 -8.33 -18.36 8.63
CA PHE A 40 -7.05 -18.92 9.05
C PHE A 40 -7.23 -19.84 10.25
N SER A 41 -6.40 -20.88 10.33
CA SER A 41 -6.43 -21.84 11.43
C SER A 41 -5.01 -22.09 11.97
N PRO A 42 -4.75 -21.79 13.25
CA PRO A 42 -5.68 -21.23 14.25
C PRO A 42 -5.97 -19.73 14.03
N LEU A 43 -7.11 -19.25 14.55
CA LEU A 43 -7.33 -17.82 14.74
C LEU A 43 -6.38 -17.28 15.82
N LEU A 44 -5.90 -16.06 15.62
CA LEU A 44 -4.91 -15.44 16.50
C LEU A 44 -5.46 -14.19 17.17
N ASP A 45 -5.11 -14.01 18.45
CA ASP A 45 -5.16 -12.71 19.09
C ASP A 45 -4.07 -11.81 18.49
N SER A 46 -4.41 -10.56 18.15
CA SER A 46 -3.50 -9.65 17.48
C SER A 46 -2.23 -9.35 18.30
N SER A 47 -2.28 -9.43 19.63
CA SER A 47 -1.10 -9.27 20.49
C SER A 47 -0.04 -10.36 20.28
N SER A 48 -0.43 -11.50 19.69
CA SER A 48 0.44 -12.65 19.43
C SER A 48 0.90 -12.74 17.98
N ILE A 49 0.53 -11.78 17.11
CA ILE A 49 0.98 -11.80 15.72
C ILE A 49 2.49 -11.56 15.63
N SER A 50 3.13 -12.24 14.69
CA SER A 50 4.56 -12.13 14.42
C SER A 50 4.81 -11.99 12.91
N SER A 51 6.07 -11.84 12.52
CA SER A 51 6.43 -11.79 11.10
C SER A 51 5.97 -13.03 10.30
N THR A 52 5.80 -14.19 10.94
CA THR A 52 5.26 -15.38 10.29
C THR A 52 3.79 -15.18 9.92
N GLY A 53 2.99 -14.63 10.84
CA GLY A 53 1.57 -14.33 10.58
C GLY A 53 1.39 -13.25 9.51
N TRP A 54 2.23 -12.21 9.50
CA TRP A 54 2.23 -11.22 8.41
C TRP A 54 2.56 -11.85 7.05
N THR A 55 3.50 -12.79 7.02
CA THR A 55 3.87 -13.52 5.79
C THR A 55 2.73 -14.38 5.29
N GLU A 56 2.01 -15.06 6.18
CA GLU A 56 0.83 -15.86 5.84
C GLU A 56 -0.28 -15.00 5.20
N ILE A 57 -0.57 -13.83 5.78
CA ILE A 57 -1.53 -12.88 5.21
C ILE A 57 -1.08 -12.43 3.82
N ALA A 58 0.16 -11.95 3.69
CA ALA A 58 0.66 -11.42 2.42
C ALA A 58 0.71 -12.48 1.32
N GLN A 59 1.14 -13.70 1.66
CA GLN A 59 1.21 -14.81 0.74
C GLN A 59 -0.19 -15.28 0.32
N THR A 60 -1.16 -15.29 1.24
CA THR A 60 -2.56 -15.61 0.92
C THR A 60 -3.13 -14.58 -0.07
N VAL A 61 -2.86 -13.29 0.11
CA VAL A 61 -3.24 -12.26 -0.87
C VAL A 61 -2.58 -12.53 -2.22
N LYS A 62 -1.27 -12.86 -2.25
CA LYS A 62 -0.55 -13.17 -3.50
C LYS A 62 -1.13 -14.38 -4.25
N GLU A 63 -1.41 -15.46 -3.55
CA GLU A 63 -1.98 -16.69 -4.14
C GLU A 63 -3.36 -16.45 -4.76
N ASN A 64 -4.13 -15.53 -4.18
CA ASN A 64 -5.48 -15.18 -4.62
C ASN A 64 -5.54 -13.92 -5.49
N TYR A 65 -4.39 -13.31 -5.80
CA TYR A 65 -4.33 -12.00 -6.43
C TYR A 65 -5.02 -11.94 -7.79
N HIS A 66 -5.03 -13.04 -8.53
CA HIS A 66 -5.64 -13.17 -9.84
C HIS A 66 -7.16 -13.46 -9.80
N LEU A 67 -7.70 -13.83 -8.64
CA LEU A 67 -9.10 -14.27 -8.47
C LEU A 67 -10.02 -13.17 -7.93
N TYR A 68 -9.48 -12.16 -7.25
CA TYR A 68 -10.26 -11.17 -6.49
C TYR A 68 -9.89 -9.72 -6.81
N ASP A 69 -10.87 -8.83 -6.73
CA ASP A 69 -10.74 -7.41 -7.13
C ASP A 69 -10.09 -6.56 -6.03
N GLY A 70 -10.23 -7.03 -4.79
CA GLY A 70 -9.69 -6.41 -3.59
C GLY A 70 -9.75 -7.41 -2.43
N PHE A 71 -9.05 -7.07 -1.34
CA PHE A 71 -8.88 -7.94 -0.19
C PHE A 71 -9.30 -7.19 1.07
N VAL A 72 -10.08 -7.84 1.92
CA VAL A 72 -10.38 -7.36 3.28
C VAL A 72 -9.78 -8.35 4.27
N VAL A 73 -8.94 -7.86 5.18
CA VAL A 73 -8.28 -8.66 6.21
C VAL A 73 -8.91 -8.32 7.55
N LEU A 74 -9.65 -9.28 8.11
CA LEU A 74 -10.17 -9.17 9.48
C LEU A 74 -9.05 -9.43 10.48
N HIS A 75 -8.84 -8.51 11.41
CA HIS A 75 -7.72 -8.54 12.32
C HIS A 75 -8.08 -7.89 13.67
N GLY A 76 -7.49 -8.39 14.76
CA GLY A 76 -7.66 -7.81 16.09
C GLY A 76 -7.08 -6.39 16.18
N THR A 77 -7.61 -5.55 17.06
CA THR A 77 -7.28 -4.13 17.03
C THR A 77 -5.93 -3.78 17.66
N ASP A 78 -5.40 -4.59 18.59
CA ASP A 78 -4.23 -4.21 19.41
C ASP A 78 -2.94 -4.01 18.61
N SER A 79 -2.72 -4.78 17.55
CA SER A 79 -1.56 -4.64 16.66
C SER A 79 -1.94 -4.32 15.21
N LEU A 80 -3.18 -3.89 14.96
CA LEU A 80 -3.70 -3.62 13.62
C LEU A 80 -2.81 -2.66 12.83
N SER A 81 -2.37 -1.56 13.46
CA SER A 81 -1.47 -0.56 12.86
C SER A 81 -0.10 -1.14 12.50
N TYR A 82 0.44 -2.06 13.31
CA TYR A 82 1.69 -2.76 13.02
C TYR A 82 1.53 -3.67 11.82
N THR A 83 0.46 -4.47 11.77
CA THR A 83 0.17 -5.35 10.62
C THR A 83 -0.07 -4.54 9.35
N ALA A 84 -0.84 -3.46 9.41
CA ALA A 84 -1.06 -2.57 8.26
C ALA A 84 0.25 -1.97 7.74
N SER A 85 1.12 -1.54 8.66
CA SER A 85 2.45 -1.02 8.32
C SER A 85 3.36 -2.08 7.70
N ALA A 86 3.47 -3.26 8.33
CA ALA A 86 4.26 -4.39 7.85
C ALA A 86 3.85 -4.82 6.44
N LEU A 87 2.55 -5.05 6.23
CA LEU A 87 2.03 -5.48 4.94
C LEU A 87 2.28 -4.42 3.86
N SER A 88 2.22 -3.12 4.18
CA SER A 88 2.52 -2.06 3.21
C SER A 88 3.94 -2.17 2.62
N PHE A 89 4.93 -2.54 3.44
CA PHE A 89 6.31 -2.73 2.98
C PHE A 89 6.50 -4.07 2.28
N MET A 90 5.89 -5.14 2.82
CA MET A 90 5.96 -6.49 2.26
C MET A 90 5.35 -6.58 0.87
N MET A 91 4.27 -5.83 0.60
CA MET A 91 3.51 -5.83 -0.64
C MET A 91 4.03 -4.75 -1.60
N SER A 92 4.95 -5.10 -2.49
CA SER A 92 5.46 -4.18 -3.52
C SER A 92 4.68 -4.29 -4.83
N ASP A 93 4.59 -3.19 -5.56
CA ASP A 93 3.89 -3.12 -6.85
C ASP A 93 2.40 -3.56 -6.71
N LEU A 94 1.78 -3.24 -5.56
CA LEU A 94 0.39 -3.53 -5.25
C LEU A 94 -0.54 -2.70 -6.14
N GLY A 95 -1.41 -3.35 -6.92
CA GLY A 95 -2.35 -2.71 -7.84
C GLY A 95 -3.83 -2.77 -7.43
N LYS A 96 -4.14 -3.43 -6.30
CA LYS A 96 -5.49 -3.67 -5.79
C LYS A 96 -5.60 -3.27 -4.31
N PRO A 97 -6.79 -2.89 -3.81
CA PRO A 97 -6.95 -2.53 -2.41
C PRO A 97 -6.77 -3.73 -1.47
N VAL A 98 -6.00 -3.53 -0.41
CA VAL A 98 -5.89 -4.45 0.73
C VAL A 98 -6.30 -3.68 1.98
N ILE A 99 -7.51 -3.92 2.48
CA ILE A 99 -8.09 -3.17 3.59
C ILE A 99 -8.08 -4.03 4.85
N LEU A 100 -7.35 -3.59 5.88
CA LEU A 100 -7.42 -4.15 7.21
C LEU A 100 -8.57 -3.51 7.97
N THR A 101 -9.31 -4.31 8.72
CA THR A 101 -10.38 -3.83 9.59
C THR A 101 -10.55 -4.77 10.78
N GLY A 102 -11.22 -4.28 11.82
CA GLY A 102 -11.58 -5.06 13.00
C GLY A 102 -12.80 -4.47 13.69
N SER A 103 -12.94 -4.73 14.98
CA SER A 103 -13.99 -4.13 15.81
C SER A 103 -13.54 -4.03 17.26
N GLN A 104 -14.11 -3.08 18.01
CA GLN A 104 -13.95 -3.02 19.46
C GLN A 104 -14.87 -4.03 20.15
N ALA A 105 -16.09 -4.20 19.62
CA ALA A 105 -17.04 -5.18 20.12
C ALA A 105 -17.20 -6.36 19.15
N SER A 106 -17.39 -7.56 19.70
CA SER A 106 -17.70 -8.76 18.91
C SER A 106 -18.90 -8.52 17.99
N ILE A 107 -18.89 -9.10 16.78
CA ILE A 107 -20.00 -8.99 15.83
C ILE A 107 -21.31 -9.61 16.37
N PHE A 108 -21.22 -10.46 17.39
CA PHE A 108 -22.38 -11.07 18.06
C PHE A 108 -22.94 -10.21 19.21
N ALA A 109 -22.28 -9.11 19.57
CA ALA A 109 -22.77 -8.21 20.61
C ALA A 109 -23.87 -7.29 20.07
N LEU A 110 -24.83 -6.92 20.93
CA LEU A 110 -25.94 -6.02 20.56
C LEU A 110 -25.46 -4.63 20.11
N GLN A 111 -24.45 -4.09 20.80
CA GLN A 111 -23.79 -2.84 20.45
C GLN A 111 -22.40 -3.19 19.91
N SER A 112 -22.26 -3.19 18.59
CA SER A 112 -21.01 -3.54 17.91
C SER A 112 -20.77 -2.63 16.70
N ASP A 113 -19.51 -2.26 16.51
CA ASP A 113 -18.98 -1.56 15.34
C ASP A 113 -18.58 -2.53 14.20
N ALA A 114 -18.61 -3.84 14.43
CA ALA A 114 -18.08 -4.83 13.50
C ALA A 114 -18.80 -4.87 12.15
N VAL A 115 -20.13 -4.74 12.15
CA VAL A 115 -20.93 -4.80 10.92
C VAL A 115 -20.61 -3.62 10.02
N ASP A 116 -20.55 -2.41 10.56
CA ASP A 116 -20.27 -1.20 9.80
C ASP A 116 -18.84 -1.17 9.29
N ASN A 117 -17.88 -1.59 10.13
CA ASN A 117 -16.47 -1.68 9.75
C ASN A 117 -16.26 -2.71 8.61
N LEU A 118 -16.85 -3.90 8.71
CA LEU A 118 -16.76 -4.93 7.67
C LEU A 118 -17.46 -4.48 6.37
N LEU A 119 -18.69 -3.97 6.47
CA LEU A 119 -19.46 -3.57 5.29
C LEU A 119 -18.80 -2.39 4.58
N GLY A 120 -18.32 -1.39 5.32
CA GLY A 120 -17.58 -0.27 4.78
C GLY A 120 -16.30 -0.71 4.05
N SER A 121 -15.53 -1.62 4.66
CA SER A 121 -14.34 -2.20 4.03
C SER A 121 -14.65 -2.94 2.73
N LEU A 122 -15.70 -3.76 2.70
CA LEU A 122 -16.14 -4.47 1.50
C LEU A 122 -16.60 -3.51 0.39
N ILE A 123 -17.36 -2.47 0.74
CA ILE A 123 -17.81 -1.45 -0.21
C ILE A 123 -16.61 -0.72 -0.80
N VAL A 124 -15.67 -0.28 0.03
CA VAL A 124 -14.48 0.46 -0.45
C VAL A 124 -13.62 -0.44 -1.34
N ALA A 125 -13.24 -1.64 -0.87
CA ALA A 125 -12.39 -2.57 -1.62
C ALA A 125 -13.04 -3.04 -2.94
N GLY A 126 -14.36 -3.24 -2.94
CA GLY A 126 -15.09 -3.72 -4.11
C GLY A 126 -15.48 -2.63 -5.12
N THR A 127 -15.34 -1.36 -4.76
CA THR A 127 -15.79 -0.22 -5.60
C THR A 127 -14.62 0.61 -6.11
N PHE A 128 -13.62 0.87 -5.28
CA PHE A 128 -12.55 1.83 -5.57
C PHE A 128 -11.20 1.12 -5.70
N VAL A 129 -10.50 1.38 -6.80
CA VAL A 129 -9.12 0.91 -7.00
C VAL A 129 -8.17 1.85 -6.26
N ILE A 130 -8.05 1.64 -4.95
CA ILE A 130 -7.08 2.29 -4.05
C ILE A 130 -5.95 1.28 -3.82
N PRO A 131 -4.86 1.32 -4.58
CA PRO A 131 -3.87 0.24 -4.64
C PRO A 131 -2.86 0.35 -3.48
N GLU A 132 -3.37 0.36 -2.26
CA GLU A 132 -2.60 0.51 -1.03
C GLU A 132 -3.09 -0.47 0.04
N VAL A 133 -2.19 -0.74 1.00
CA VAL A 133 -2.59 -1.34 2.28
C VAL A 133 -3.21 -0.25 3.14
N CYS A 134 -4.49 -0.39 3.41
CA CYS A 134 -5.31 0.59 4.12
C CYS A 134 -5.83 0.03 5.44
N LEU A 135 -6.23 0.91 6.35
CA LEU A 135 -6.97 0.57 7.56
C LEU A 135 -8.32 1.28 7.50
N PHE A 136 -9.41 0.53 7.56
CA PHE A 136 -10.76 1.10 7.65
C PHE A 136 -11.32 0.93 9.05
N PHE A 137 -11.74 2.03 9.66
CA PHE A 137 -12.38 2.02 10.98
C PHE A 137 -13.26 3.26 11.12
N HIS A 138 -14.44 3.11 11.74
CA HIS A 138 -15.33 4.23 12.05
C HIS A 138 -15.57 5.19 10.86
N HIS A 139 -16.06 4.62 9.76
CA HIS A 139 -16.38 5.36 8.53
C HIS A 139 -15.19 6.08 7.85
N THR A 140 -13.96 5.81 8.26
CA THR A 140 -12.76 6.46 7.74
C THR A 140 -11.77 5.44 7.22
N LEU A 141 -11.23 5.69 6.02
CA LEU A 141 -10.17 4.90 5.40
C LEU A 141 -8.85 5.64 5.54
N PHE A 142 -7.89 5.04 6.20
CA PHE A 142 -6.55 5.57 6.40
C PHE A 142 -5.52 4.81 5.57
N ARG A 143 -4.42 5.48 5.23
CA ARG A 143 -3.21 4.79 4.76
C ARG A 143 -2.66 3.95 5.91
N GLY A 144 -2.50 2.64 5.71
CA GLY A 144 -2.22 1.70 6.80
C GLY A 144 -0.91 1.96 7.55
N ASN A 145 0.14 2.41 6.86
CA ASN A 145 1.42 2.78 7.47
C ASN A 145 1.48 4.21 8.04
N ARG A 146 0.33 4.86 8.18
CA ARG A 146 0.19 6.18 8.83
C ARG A 146 -0.68 6.11 10.09
N THR A 147 -1.24 4.95 10.40
CA THR A 147 -2.17 4.81 11.53
C THR A 147 -1.51 4.44 12.84
N THR A 148 -2.11 4.88 13.94
CA THR A 148 -1.83 4.42 15.32
C THR A 148 -3.14 4.17 16.05
N LYS A 149 -3.17 3.22 17.00
CA LYS A 149 -4.32 3.02 17.88
C LYS A 149 -4.29 4.09 18.98
N VAL A 150 -5.28 4.98 19.01
CA VAL A 150 -5.34 6.13 19.94
C VAL A 150 -6.32 5.91 21.09
N SER A 151 -7.23 4.94 20.98
CA SER A 151 -8.17 4.60 22.04
C SER A 151 -8.30 3.09 22.21
N ALA A 152 -8.38 2.66 23.48
CA ALA A 152 -8.63 1.28 23.86
C ALA A 152 -10.11 0.95 24.04
N SER A 153 -11.01 1.94 23.96
CA SER A 153 -12.44 1.76 24.27
C SER A 153 -13.40 2.50 23.32
N SER A 154 -12.96 3.58 22.66
CA SER A 154 -13.77 4.30 21.69
C SER A 154 -13.94 3.49 20.40
N PHE A 155 -15.10 3.58 19.74
CA PHE A 155 -15.27 3.08 18.38
C PHE A 155 -14.41 3.84 17.37
N GLU A 156 -14.07 5.10 17.64
CA GLU A 156 -13.01 5.82 16.94
C GLU A 156 -11.65 5.44 17.55
N ALA A 157 -11.23 4.20 17.31
CA ALA A 157 -10.07 3.61 17.98
C ALA A 157 -8.71 3.98 17.35
N PHE A 158 -8.72 4.39 16.08
CA PHE A 158 -7.52 4.64 15.27
C PHE A 158 -7.53 6.06 14.72
N ASP A 159 -6.32 6.61 14.57
CA ASP A 159 -6.10 7.91 13.95
C ASP A 159 -4.88 7.83 13.00
N SER A 160 -4.76 8.82 12.11
CA SER A 160 -3.65 9.01 11.18
C SER A 160 -3.08 10.44 11.36
N PRO A 161 -2.27 10.66 12.40
CA PRO A 161 -2.02 12.02 12.91
C PRO A 161 -1.28 12.97 11.95
N ASN A 162 -0.46 12.41 11.05
CA ASN A 162 0.40 13.15 10.13
C ASN A 162 0.01 12.94 8.65
N CYS A 163 -1.14 12.32 8.38
CA CYS A 163 -1.65 12.14 7.01
C CYS A 163 -3.16 12.16 7.02
N ASP A 164 -3.77 13.01 6.20
CA ASP A 164 -5.20 13.04 6.02
C ASP A 164 -5.74 11.66 5.58
N PRO A 165 -7.00 11.32 5.93
CA PRO A 165 -7.64 10.09 5.46
C PRO A 165 -7.68 9.98 3.94
N LEU A 166 -7.50 8.76 3.44
CA LEU A 166 -7.63 8.45 2.02
C LEU A 166 -9.09 8.48 1.56
N ALA A 167 -10.03 8.14 2.44
CA ALA A 167 -11.45 8.28 2.14
C ALA A 167 -12.28 8.45 3.42
N LYS A 168 -13.45 9.08 3.28
CA LYS A 168 -14.47 9.17 4.34
C LYS A 168 -15.82 8.72 3.80
N VAL A 169 -16.52 7.88 4.56
CA VAL A 169 -17.90 7.48 4.28
C VAL A 169 -18.83 8.49 4.94
N THR A 170 -19.68 9.10 4.13
CA THR A 170 -20.66 10.11 4.54
C THR A 170 -22.07 9.69 4.12
N SER A 171 -23.07 10.46 4.51
CA SER A 171 -24.45 10.26 4.05
C SER A 171 -24.64 10.44 2.54
N LEU A 172 -23.71 11.13 1.86
CA LEU A 172 -23.71 11.31 0.40
C LEU A 172 -22.94 10.20 -0.33
N GLY A 173 -22.28 9.32 0.41
CA GLY A 173 -21.43 8.25 -0.10
C GLY A 173 -19.98 8.35 0.37
N VAL A 174 -19.08 7.60 -0.27
CA VAL A 174 -17.65 7.58 -0.05
C VAL A 174 -16.97 8.70 -0.83
N ASP A 175 -16.35 9.64 -0.12
CA ASP A 175 -15.48 10.66 -0.67
C ASP A 175 -14.02 10.19 -0.57
N VAL A 176 -13.34 10.07 -1.70
CA VAL A 176 -11.96 9.55 -1.78
C VAL A 176 -11.01 10.70 -2.12
N ASN A 177 -10.01 10.91 -1.27
CA ASN A 177 -8.97 11.90 -1.47
C ASN A 177 -7.91 11.38 -2.46
N TRP A 178 -8.23 11.46 -3.74
CA TRP A 178 -7.45 10.90 -4.83
C TRP A 178 -6.06 11.49 -5.04
N SER A 179 -5.78 12.70 -4.53
CA SER A 179 -4.45 13.31 -4.58
C SER A 179 -3.49 12.69 -3.57
N LEU A 180 -4.01 12.05 -2.51
CA LEU A 180 -3.19 11.32 -1.54
C LEU A 180 -2.90 9.88 -1.99
N VAL A 181 -3.81 9.26 -2.75
CA VAL A 181 -3.70 7.86 -3.15
C VAL A 181 -2.48 7.64 -4.05
N ARG A 182 -1.56 6.80 -3.57
CA ARG A 182 -0.34 6.39 -4.30
C ARG A 182 -0.63 5.21 -5.21
N ARG A 183 0.18 5.08 -6.26
CA ARG A 183 0.04 4.04 -7.28
C ARG A 183 1.42 3.49 -7.66
N PRO A 184 1.53 2.20 -8.04
CA PRO A 184 2.77 1.67 -8.60
C PRO A 184 3.10 2.40 -9.90
N THR A 185 4.31 2.92 -10.00
CA THR A 185 4.86 3.57 -11.21
C THR A 185 5.92 2.70 -11.90
N ARG A 186 6.27 1.58 -11.29
CA ARG A 186 7.12 0.54 -11.87
C ARG A 186 6.26 -0.42 -12.70
N ILE A 187 6.81 -0.83 -13.84
CA ILE A 187 6.26 -1.92 -14.64
C ILE A 187 6.77 -3.22 -14.03
N ALA A 188 6.01 -3.74 -13.07
CA ALA A 188 6.32 -4.98 -12.38
C ALA A 188 5.04 -5.63 -11.87
N GLU A 189 5.05 -6.96 -11.76
CA GLU A 189 3.98 -7.71 -11.13
C GLU A 189 4.00 -7.53 -9.60
N PHE A 190 2.83 -7.72 -8.96
CA PHE A 190 2.71 -7.72 -7.50
C PHE A 190 3.66 -8.73 -6.84
N GLN A 191 4.55 -8.24 -5.96
CA GLN A 191 5.49 -9.08 -5.20
C GLN A 191 5.26 -9.00 -3.69
N VAL A 192 5.72 -10.07 -3.02
CA VAL A 192 5.68 -10.19 -1.56
C VAL A 192 7.06 -10.51 -1.04
N THR A 193 7.60 -9.63 -0.20
CA THR A 193 8.77 -9.92 0.64
C THR A 193 8.31 -10.68 1.88
N LYS A 194 8.90 -11.85 2.11
CA LYS A 194 8.55 -12.74 3.23
C LYS A 194 9.46 -12.47 4.43
N TYR A 195 8.96 -12.73 5.63
CA TYR A 195 9.72 -12.74 6.89
C TYR A 195 10.52 -11.46 7.15
N LEU A 196 9.83 -10.42 7.65
CA LEU A 196 10.47 -9.24 8.23
C LEU A 196 11.36 -9.63 9.42
N ASP A 197 12.49 -8.94 9.58
CA ASP A 197 13.36 -9.17 10.72
C ASP A 197 12.93 -8.36 11.94
N THR A 198 11.94 -8.88 12.66
CA THR A 198 11.49 -8.31 13.94
C THR A 198 12.33 -8.80 15.13
N ALA A 199 13.16 -9.83 14.96
CA ALA A 199 13.93 -10.43 16.05
C ALA A 199 15.14 -9.58 16.45
N HIS A 200 15.64 -8.75 15.53
CA HIS A 200 16.85 -7.95 15.72
C HIS A 200 16.58 -6.44 15.73
N VAL A 201 15.33 -6.02 15.97
CA VAL A 201 14.95 -4.62 16.12
C VAL A 201 14.25 -4.43 17.46
N ALA A 202 14.64 -3.39 18.19
CA ALA A 202 14.00 -3.01 19.45
C ALA A 202 13.36 -1.61 19.35
N CYS A 203 12.38 -1.34 20.22
CA CYS A 203 11.87 0.01 20.48
C CYS A 203 12.28 0.43 21.89
N LEU A 204 12.78 1.66 22.05
CA LEU A 204 13.11 2.23 23.34
C LEU A 204 12.55 3.65 23.46
N ARG A 205 11.73 3.85 24.49
CA ARG A 205 11.16 5.15 24.83
C ARG A 205 12.06 5.90 25.80
N ILE A 206 12.53 7.08 25.41
CA ILE A 206 13.24 8.00 26.31
C ILE A 206 12.27 8.54 27.35
N PHE A 207 12.69 8.63 28.62
CA PHE A 207 11.91 9.29 29.67
C PHE A 207 12.83 10.15 30.55
N PRO A 208 12.29 11.15 31.28
CA PRO A 208 13.12 12.02 32.10
C PRO A 208 13.87 11.20 33.15
N GLY A 209 15.21 11.30 33.16
CA GLY A 209 16.07 10.54 34.06
C GLY A 209 16.50 9.15 33.57
N ILE A 210 16.20 8.77 32.33
CA ILE A 210 16.77 7.55 31.72
C ILE A 210 18.30 7.63 31.77
N LYS A 211 18.93 6.53 32.21
CA LYS A 211 20.39 6.49 32.38
C LYS A 211 21.08 5.91 31.14
N PRO A 212 22.32 6.33 30.81
CA PRO A 212 23.08 5.79 29.68
C PRO A 212 23.21 4.26 29.72
N GLU A 213 23.37 3.65 30.91
CA GLU A 213 23.54 2.20 31.05
C GLU A 213 22.27 1.42 30.68
N MET A 214 21.09 2.02 30.83
CA MET A 214 19.83 1.40 30.41
C MET A 214 19.77 1.30 28.88
N VAL A 215 20.20 2.36 28.20
CA VAL A 215 20.24 2.40 26.73
C VAL A 215 21.34 1.48 26.20
N ASP A 216 22.51 1.49 26.82
CA ASP A 216 23.61 0.59 26.47
C ASP A 216 23.22 -0.88 26.66
N SER A 217 22.46 -1.21 27.70
CA SER A 217 21.97 -2.58 27.94
C SER A 217 21.10 -3.09 26.79
N VAL A 218 20.20 -2.24 26.26
CA VAL A 218 19.39 -2.59 25.07
C VAL A 218 20.28 -2.73 23.84
N LEU A 219 21.22 -1.81 23.63
CA LEU A 219 22.14 -1.80 22.48
C LEU A 219 23.20 -2.92 22.51
N ARG A 220 23.26 -3.71 23.59
CA ARG A 220 24.10 -4.91 23.75
C ARG A 220 23.31 -6.21 23.66
N VAL A 221 22.00 -6.16 23.44
CA VAL A 221 21.22 -7.37 23.16
C VAL A 221 21.88 -8.13 21.99
N PRO A 222 22.17 -9.44 22.14
CA PRO A 222 22.87 -10.19 21.11
C PRO A 222 22.17 -10.09 19.75
N ASN A 223 22.97 -9.86 18.71
CA ASN A 223 22.52 -9.73 17.32
C ASN A 223 21.57 -8.56 17.03
N LEU A 224 21.41 -7.58 17.94
CA LEU A 224 20.60 -6.39 17.64
C LEU A 224 21.19 -5.65 16.43
N ARG A 225 20.34 -5.37 15.43
CA ARG A 225 20.70 -4.65 14.19
C ARG A 225 20.02 -3.29 14.08
N GLY A 226 18.91 -3.09 14.79
CA GLY A 226 18.12 -1.86 14.72
C GLY A 226 17.57 -1.41 16.08
N LEU A 227 17.44 -0.09 16.26
CA LEU A 227 16.75 0.51 17.40
C LEU A 227 15.85 1.65 16.93
N ILE A 228 14.56 1.58 17.24
CA ILE A 228 13.65 2.71 17.18
C ILE A 228 13.71 3.44 18.51
N LEU A 229 14.19 4.68 18.48
CA LEU A 229 14.37 5.54 19.65
C LEU A 229 13.25 6.58 19.68
N GLU A 230 12.28 6.41 20.58
CA GLU A 230 11.21 7.39 20.76
C GLU A 230 11.70 8.52 21.66
N THR A 231 11.82 9.73 21.14
CA THR A 231 12.37 10.90 21.82
C THR A 231 11.34 12.01 22.04
N PHE A 232 11.71 13.05 22.79
CA PHE A 232 10.77 14.12 23.15
C PHE A 232 10.56 15.13 22.02
N GLY A 233 9.30 15.53 21.81
CA GLY A 233 8.94 16.63 20.90
C GLY A 233 9.51 16.41 19.50
N MET A 234 10.27 17.37 19.00
CA MET A 234 10.85 17.35 17.64
C MET A 234 12.10 16.48 17.49
N GLY A 235 12.32 15.47 18.36
CA GLY A 235 13.48 14.58 18.24
C GLY A 235 14.54 14.68 19.34
N ASN A 236 14.21 15.24 20.51
CA ASN A 236 15.19 15.57 21.54
C ASN A 236 15.42 14.43 22.53
N ALA A 237 16.68 14.02 22.71
CA ALA A 237 17.12 13.16 23.79
C ALA A 237 18.10 13.90 24.72
N PRO A 238 18.16 13.57 26.02
CA PRO A 238 19.13 14.17 26.92
C PRO A 238 20.56 13.78 26.50
N GLY A 239 21.49 14.73 26.41
CA GLY A 239 22.89 14.39 26.15
C GLY A 239 23.55 13.63 27.32
N GLY A 240 23.05 13.83 28.54
CA GLY A 240 23.78 13.57 29.80
C GLY A 240 24.52 14.85 30.24
N VAL A 241 24.85 14.97 31.53
CA VAL A 241 25.59 16.14 32.07
C VAL A 241 26.97 16.30 31.39
N ASP A 242 27.48 15.21 30.82
CA ASP A 242 28.79 15.03 30.20
C ASP A 242 28.73 14.51 28.75
N GLY A 243 27.54 14.36 28.15
CA GLY A 243 27.39 13.75 26.82
C GLY A 243 27.41 12.21 26.79
N SER A 244 27.39 11.55 27.95
CA SER A 244 27.46 10.09 28.09
C SER A 244 26.40 9.32 27.30
N LEU A 245 25.15 9.81 27.22
CA LEU A 245 24.11 9.12 26.47
C LEU A 245 24.39 9.17 24.97
N THR A 246 24.80 10.34 24.46
CA THR A 246 25.16 10.49 23.04
C THR A 246 26.38 9.64 22.69
N LYS A 247 27.31 9.43 23.62
CA LYS A 247 28.46 8.53 23.44
C LYS A 247 28.01 7.07 23.26
N VAL A 248 27.13 6.56 24.12
CA VAL A 248 26.57 5.20 24.00
C VAL A 248 25.89 4.98 22.64
N ILE A 249 25.12 5.97 22.19
CA ILE A 249 24.45 5.95 20.87
C ILE A 249 25.47 5.91 19.73
N ARG A 250 26.50 6.76 19.79
CA ARG A 250 27.58 6.80 18.77
C ARG A 250 28.31 5.47 18.69
N GLU A 251 28.68 4.88 19.83
CA GLU A 251 29.36 3.58 19.87
C GLU A 251 28.51 2.46 19.27
N ALA A 252 27.18 2.52 19.42
CA ALA A 252 26.28 1.55 18.78
C ALA A 252 26.17 1.73 17.27
N VAL A 253 26.12 2.97 16.79
CA VAL A 253 26.17 3.29 15.35
C VAL A 253 27.49 2.79 14.75
N GLU A 254 28.62 2.99 15.42
CA GLU A 254 29.94 2.49 15.00
C GLU A 254 30.00 0.94 14.96
N ARG A 255 29.20 0.26 15.77
CA ARG A 255 29.01 -1.21 15.70
C ARG A 255 28.08 -1.66 14.57
N GLY A 256 27.52 -0.74 13.79
CA GLY A 256 26.62 -1.03 12.68
C GLY A 256 25.15 -1.21 13.08
N ILE A 257 24.73 -0.73 14.25
CA ILE A 257 23.32 -0.69 14.64
C ILE A 257 22.65 0.53 13.99
N VAL A 258 21.55 0.31 13.28
CA VAL A 258 20.75 1.40 12.70
C VAL A 258 19.82 1.96 13.78
N ILE A 259 20.07 3.20 14.20
CA ILE A 259 19.24 3.88 15.19
C ILE A 259 18.35 4.89 14.46
N VAL A 260 17.03 4.79 14.65
CA VAL A 260 16.03 5.68 14.04
C VAL A 260 15.36 6.48 15.14
N ASN A 261 15.41 7.80 15.03
CA ASN A 261 14.77 8.72 15.95
C ASN A 261 13.34 9.04 15.50
N VAL A 262 12.36 8.71 16.33
CA VAL A 262 10.94 9.04 16.15
C VAL A 262 10.42 9.86 17.33
N SER A 263 9.38 10.65 17.13
CA SER A 263 8.77 11.43 18.20
C SER A 263 7.87 10.55 19.07
N GLN A 264 7.83 10.83 20.36
CA GLN A 264 6.80 10.31 21.28
C GLN A 264 5.45 11.00 21.12
N CYS A 265 5.42 12.16 20.47
CA CYS A 265 4.19 12.92 20.23
C CYS A 265 3.36 12.23 19.15
N THR A 266 2.04 12.20 19.35
CA THR A 266 1.11 11.58 18.40
C THR A 266 1.15 12.26 17.04
N ASN A 267 1.28 13.59 17.01
CA ASN A 267 1.44 14.41 15.81
C ASN A 267 2.78 15.15 15.86
N GLY A 268 3.40 15.33 14.71
CA GLY A 268 4.59 16.14 14.51
C GLY A 268 5.65 15.42 13.70
N PHE A 269 6.83 16.01 13.64
CA PHE A 269 7.98 15.45 12.93
C PHE A 269 9.26 15.62 13.73
N VAL A 270 10.21 14.74 13.52
CA VAL A 270 11.56 14.86 14.04
C VAL A 270 12.39 15.80 13.15
N SER A 271 13.08 16.75 13.76
CA SER A 271 13.89 17.76 13.06
C SER A 271 15.29 17.90 13.65
N PRO A 272 16.35 17.97 12.82
CA PRO A 272 17.72 18.16 13.28
C PRO A 272 18.03 19.59 13.78
N LEU A 273 17.09 20.52 13.63
CA LEU A 273 17.33 21.97 13.83
C LEU A 273 17.55 22.39 15.29
N TYR A 274 17.18 21.56 16.27
CA TYR A 274 17.42 21.84 17.70
C TYR A 274 18.73 21.20 18.18
N ALA A 275 19.47 21.88 19.05
CA ALA A 275 20.81 21.46 19.49
C ALA A 275 20.91 20.00 20.00
N PRO A 276 19.96 19.47 20.79
CA PRO A 276 19.97 18.05 21.19
C PRO A 276 19.74 17.09 20.02
N GLY A 277 18.86 17.44 19.07
CA GLY A 277 18.64 16.69 17.83
C GLY A 277 19.87 16.68 16.92
N THR A 278 20.58 17.81 16.81
CA THR A 278 21.83 17.92 16.04
C THR A 278 22.91 16.96 16.57
N ALA A 279 23.00 16.77 17.89
CA ALA A 279 23.95 15.87 18.51
C ALA A 279 23.69 14.39 18.14
N LEU A 280 22.43 13.98 18.07
CA LEU A 280 22.02 12.65 17.59
C LEU A 280 22.35 12.45 16.10
N GLY A 281 22.06 13.44 15.26
CA GLY A 281 22.42 13.39 13.85
C GLY A 281 23.94 13.26 13.64
N ARG A 282 24.75 13.99 14.41
CA ARG A 282 26.22 13.86 14.42
C ARG A 282 26.73 12.54 15.00
N ALA A 283 25.89 11.80 15.71
CA ALA A 283 26.18 10.45 16.17
C ALA A 283 25.78 9.37 15.13
N GLY A 284 25.20 9.78 13.99
CA GLY A 284 24.78 8.89 12.90
C GLY A 284 23.38 8.29 13.07
N VAL A 285 22.55 8.88 13.93
CA VAL A 285 21.13 8.52 14.09
C VAL A 285 20.34 9.00 12.86
N VAL A 286 19.50 8.12 12.31
CA VAL A 286 18.59 8.43 11.21
C VAL A 286 17.36 9.14 11.76
N PHE A 287 16.93 10.23 11.14
CA PHE A 287 15.70 10.93 11.54
C PHE A 287 14.50 10.30 10.84
N GLY A 288 13.54 9.81 11.62
CA GLY A 288 12.33 9.18 11.11
C GLY A 288 11.25 10.15 10.64
N HIS A 289 11.54 11.46 10.57
CA HIS A 289 10.56 12.49 10.21
C HIS A 289 9.24 12.35 11.00
N ASP A 290 8.12 12.20 10.32
CA ASP A 290 6.76 12.10 10.87
C ASP A 290 6.23 10.65 10.88
N LEU A 291 7.13 9.66 10.87
CA LEU A 291 6.79 8.24 11.04
C LEU A 291 6.06 7.99 12.35
N THR A 292 5.06 7.11 12.30
CA THR A 292 4.57 6.43 13.51
C THR A 292 5.60 5.40 13.98
N THR A 293 5.56 5.02 15.26
CA THR A 293 6.46 3.99 15.80
C THR A 293 6.22 2.64 15.10
N GLU A 294 4.98 2.32 14.76
CA GLU A 294 4.60 1.11 14.04
C GLU A 294 5.24 1.06 12.65
N ALA A 295 5.16 2.15 11.90
CA ALA A 295 5.76 2.27 10.59
C ALA A 295 7.29 2.25 10.67
N ALA A 296 7.90 2.92 11.66
CA ALA A 296 9.34 2.93 11.84
C ALA A 296 9.90 1.53 12.14
N LEU A 297 9.28 0.81 13.07
CA LEU A 297 9.67 -0.56 13.43
C LEU A 297 9.56 -1.51 12.23
N THR A 298 8.42 -1.49 11.55
CA THR A 298 8.16 -2.41 10.44
C THR A 298 8.98 -2.07 9.19
N LYS A 299 9.22 -0.78 8.91
CA LYS A 299 10.12 -0.33 7.84
C LYS A 299 11.55 -0.79 8.06
N LEU A 300 12.08 -0.60 9.27
CA LEU A 300 13.44 -1.04 9.60
C LEU A 300 13.55 -2.57 9.54
N SER A 301 12.55 -3.29 10.07
CA SER A 301 12.48 -4.75 10.00
C SER A 301 12.42 -5.26 8.55
N TYR A 302 11.75 -4.53 7.66
CA TYR A 302 11.72 -4.79 6.22
C TYR A 302 13.08 -4.57 5.56
N LEU A 303 13.69 -3.40 5.75
CA LEU A 303 14.99 -3.09 5.16
C LEU A 303 16.07 -4.07 5.61
N LEU A 304 16.02 -4.55 6.86
CA LEU A 304 16.95 -5.56 7.37
C LEU A 304 16.70 -6.99 6.82
N ALA A 305 15.50 -7.25 6.30
CA ALA A 305 15.13 -8.54 5.70
C ALA A 305 15.37 -8.58 4.18
N VAL A 306 15.45 -7.43 3.51
CA VAL A 306 15.76 -7.37 2.08
C VAL A 306 17.22 -7.83 1.86
N PRO A 307 17.44 -8.83 0.97
CA PRO A 307 18.76 -9.40 0.78
C PRO A 307 19.72 -8.40 0.15
N ASN A 308 20.99 -8.47 0.55
CA ASN A 308 22.11 -7.68 0.01
C ASN A 308 22.02 -6.16 0.21
N LEU A 309 21.11 -5.65 1.06
CA LEU A 309 21.16 -4.25 1.49
C LEU A 309 22.34 -4.03 2.44
N THR A 310 23.19 -3.07 2.11
CA THR A 310 24.27 -2.64 3.00
C THR A 310 23.73 -1.78 4.12
N TYR A 311 24.46 -1.67 5.23
CA TYR A 311 24.14 -0.75 6.33
C TYR A 311 23.85 0.68 5.85
N ALA A 312 24.69 1.19 4.94
CA ALA A 312 24.52 2.54 4.38
C ALA A 312 23.22 2.66 3.55
N ASN A 313 22.84 1.62 2.81
CA ASN A 313 21.57 1.63 2.08
C ASN A 313 20.38 1.56 3.03
N VAL A 314 20.44 0.76 4.10
CA VAL A 314 19.37 0.72 5.11
C VAL A 314 19.20 2.11 5.74
N GLN A 315 20.29 2.79 6.11
CA GLN A 315 20.20 4.16 6.65
C GLN A 315 19.57 5.14 5.65
N ALA A 316 19.99 5.09 4.38
CA ALA A 316 19.48 5.97 3.34
C ALA A 316 17.97 5.73 3.09
N GLU A 317 17.57 4.49 2.82
CA GLU A 317 16.17 4.12 2.57
C GLU A 317 15.28 4.38 3.79
N MET A 318 15.82 4.27 5.00
CA MET A 318 15.06 4.58 6.22
C MET A 318 14.67 6.06 6.29
N ALA A 319 15.45 6.96 5.68
CA ALA A 319 15.19 8.40 5.64
C ALA A 319 14.26 8.85 4.49
N HIS A 320 13.88 7.96 3.56
CA HIS A 320 13.04 8.29 2.39
C HIS A 320 11.72 7.52 2.36
N SER A 321 10.67 8.10 1.80
CA SER A 321 9.34 7.51 1.75
C SER A 321 9.30 6.34 0.76
N ILE A 322 9.09 5.11 1.25
CA ILE A 322 9.05 3.90 0.42
C ILE A 322 7.62 3.55 0.02
N ARG A 323 6.66 3.82 0.91
CA ARG A 323 5.24 3.45 0.80
C ARG A 323 4.29 4.57 1.25
N GLY A 324 4.77 5.82 1.30
CA GLY A 324 3.96 6.97 1.73
C GLY A 324 3.79 7.08 3.24
N GLU A 325 4.59 6.34 4.01
CA GLU A 325 4.62 6.29 5.47
C GLU A 325 5.17 7.56 6.12
N MET A 326 5.91 8.37 5.35
CA MET A 326 6.52 9.62 5.80
C MET A 326 6.36 10.73 4.77
N THR A 327 6.32 11.95 5.28
CA THR A 327 6.30 13.20 4.52
C THR A 327 7.73 13.69 4.42
N GLU A 328 8.32 13.52 3.24
CA GLU A 328 9.59 14.16 2.94
C GLU A 328 9.35 15.68 2.92
N MET A 329 10.22 16.46 3.57
CA MET A 329 10.13 17.91 3.53
C MET A 329 10.38 18.37 2.08
N ALA A 330 9.32 18.44 1.30
CA ALA A 330 9.32 19.14 0.03
C ALA A 330 9.62 20.61 0.33
N LEU A 331 10.63 21.16 -0.34
CA LEU A 331 10.76 22.61 -0.44
C LEU A 331 9.38 23.18 -0.81
N PRO A 332 8.95 24.30 -0.20
CA PRO A 332 7.67 24.90 -0.55
C PRO A 332 7.65 25.17 -2.05
N SER A 333 6.84 24.38 -2.77
CA SER A 333 6.55 24.63 -4.17
C SER A 333 5.50 25.74 -4.19
N PHE A 334 5.94 26.95 -4.54
CA PHE A 334 5.04 28.05 -4.83
C PHE A 334 4.40 27.81 -6.20
N SER A 335 3.21 27.23 -6.24
CA SER A 335 2.36 27.26 -7.43
C SER A 335 1.44 28.48 -7.35
N HIS A 336 1.50 29.35 -8.35
CA HIS A 336 0.50 30.41 -8.50
C HIS A 336 -0.90 29.79 -8.66
N PRO A 337 -1.96 30.39 -8.08
CA PRO A 337 -3.32 30.00 -8.41
C PRO A 337 -3.51 30.17 -9.92
N ALA A 338 -3.69 29.08 -10.65
CA ALA A 338 -4.02 29.16 -12.06
C ALA A 338 -5.32 29.96 -12.19
N GLY A 339 -5.25 31.05 -12.95
CA GLY A 339 -6.31 32.03 -13.08
C GLY A 339 -7.63 31.38 -13.53
N THR A 340 -8.71 31.88 -12.96
CA THR A 340 -10.08 31.67 -13.43
C THR A 340 -10.20 32.11 -14.89
N LEU A 341 -10.63 31.21 -15.75
CA LEU A 341 -11.14 31.51 -17.09
C LEU A 341 -12.66 31.28 -17.11
N ASP A 342 -13.40 32.38 -16.95
CA ASP A 342 -14.74 32.55 -17.53
C ASP A 342 -14.55 32.77 -19.06
N SER A 343 -15.39 32.38 -20.02
CA SER A 343 -16.79 31.97 -20.06
C SER A 343 -17.14 31.37 -21.45
N ALA A 344 -18.24 30.60 -21.50
CA ALA A 344 -19.15 30.42 -22.65
C ALA A 344 -18.70 29.64 -23.91
N VAL A 345 -18.69 28.30 -23.83
CA VAL A 345 -19.35 27.40 -24.81
C VAL A 345 -19.96 26.23 -24.03
N GLY A 346 -21.24 25.95 -24.21
CA GLY A 346 -21.93 24.86 -23.54
C GLY A 346 -21.47 23.48 -24.01
N ARG A 347 -21.30 22.57 -23.03
CA ARG A 347 -21.03 21.12 -23.08
C ARG A 347 -19.55 20.75 -22.82
N LEU A 348 -19.36 20.00 -21.72
CA LEU A 348 -18.14 19.41 -21.14
C LEU A 348 -17.40 20.31 -20.12
N THR A 349 -17.19 19.78 -18.91
CA THR A 349 -16.27 20.31 -17.89
C THR A 349 -14.83 20.34 -18.45
N SER A 350 -13.96 21.21 -17.94
CA SER A 350 -12.55 21.31 -18.39
C SER A 350 -11.83 19.94 -18.38
N SER A 351 -12.13 19.11 -17.37
CA SER A 351 -11.62 17.75 -17.25
C SER A 351 -12.20 16.77 -18.29
N GLU A 352 -13.47 16.92 -18.70
CA GLU A 352 -14.07 16.09 -19.77
C GLU A 352 -13.50 16.43 -21.15
N SER A 353 -13.26 17.72 -21.41
CA SER A 353 -12.58 18.17 -22.63
C SER A 353 -11.14 17.67 -22.68
N ALA A 354 -10.41 17.76 -21.56
CA ALA A 354 -9.03 17.25 -21.44
C ALA A 354 -8.94 15.74 -21.66
N PHE A 355 -9.83 14.94 -21.05
CA PHE A 355 -9.85 13.50 -21.27
C PHE A 355 -10.26 13.14 -22.71
N THR A 356 -11.17 13.90 -23.31
CA THR A 356 -11.54 13.72 -24.71
C THR A 356 -10.35 13.99 -25.63
N ALA A 357 -9.61 15.07 -25.40
CA ALA A 357 -8.38 15.38 -26.14
C ALA A 357 -7.33 14.28 -25.98
N LEU A 358 -7.13 13.79 -24.75
CA LEU A 358 -6.27 12.64 -24.46
C LEU A 358 -6.69 11.40 -25.26
N GLY A 359 -7.99 11.08 -25.29
CA GLY A 359 -8.52 9.95 -26.05
C GLY A 359 -8.25 10.06 -27.56
N TYR A 360 -8.38 11.26 -28.14
CA TYR A 360 -8.02 11.51 -29.55
C TYR A 360 -6.53 11.36 -29.81
N ALA A 361 -5.67 11.90 -28.93
CA ALA A 361 -4.22 11.77 -29.04
C ALA A 361 -3.80 10.29 -29.00
N ILE A 362 -4.34 9.52 -28.04
CA ILE A 362 -4.11 8.07 -27.94
C ILE A 362 -4.54 7.36 -29.23
N ARG A 363 -5.77 7.62 -29.71
CA ARG A 363 -6.29 6.97 -30.93
C ARG A 363 -5.39 7.22 -32.14
N ASN A 364 -4.93 8.46 -32.30
CA ASN A 364 -4.07 8.86 -33.40
C ASN A 364 -2.62 8.39 -33.23
N GLY A 365 -2.23 7.93 -32.04
CA GLY A 365 -0.85 7.56 -31.73
C GLY A 365 0.07 8.76 -31.55
N ASP A 366 -0.49 9.92 -31.23
CA ASP A 366 0.26 11.15 -30.99
C ASP A 366 0.84 11.16 -29.57
N TYR A 367 2.02 10.55 -29.44
CA TYR A 367 2.73 10.42 -28.17
C TYR A 367 3.05 11.76 -27.52
N GLN A 368 3.45 12.76 -28.31
CA GLN A 368 3.84 14.07 -27.80
C GLN A 368 2.65 14.78 -27.17
N SER A 369 1.50 14.82 -27.86
CA SER A 369 0.28 15.39 -27.29
C SER A 369 -0.17 14.66 -26.02
N VAL A 370 0.02 13.33 -25.95
CA VAL A 370 -0.28 12.57 -24.72
C VAL A 370 0.62 13.02 -23.57
N GLN A 371 1.93 13.16 -23.79
CA GLN A 371 2.86 13.63 -22.75
C GLN A 371 2.48 15.02 -22.26
N GLU A 372 2.28 15.98 -23.17
CA GLU A 372 1.94 17.37 -22.82
C GLU A 372 0.64 17.45 -22.00
N ILE A 373 -0.39 16.67 -22.37
CA ILE A 373 -1.67 16.64 -21.64
C ILE A 373 -1.48 16.01 -20.25
N LEU A 374 -0.70 14.95 -20.12
CA LEU A 374 -0.49 14.25 -18.86
C LEU A 374 0.44 15.03 -17.91
N GLU A 375 1.42 15.76 -18.44
CA GLU A 375 2.28 16.68 -17.68
C GLU A 375 1.45 17.79 -17.02
N GLY A 376 0.45 18.32 -17.73
CA GLY A 376 -0.50 19.29 -17.18
C GLY A 376 -1.40 18.76 -16.04
N ASP A 377 -1.49 17.44 -15.85
CA ASP A 377 -2.30 16.76 -14.82
C ASP A 377 -1.45 16.05 -13.75
N GLU A 378 -0.13 16.25 -13.74
CA GLU A 378 0.80 15.54 -12.85
C GLU A 378 0.49 15.67 -11.36
N VAL A 379 -0.12 16.78 -10.95
CA VAL A 379 -0.42 17.02 -9.53
C VAL A 379 -1.57 16.14 -9.02
N ASN A 380 -2.55 15.81 -9.87
CA ASN A 380 -3.77 15.13 -9.43
C ASN A 380 -4.03 13.78 -10.10
N HIS A 381 -3.35 13.47 -11.20
CA HIS A 381 -3.51 12.24 -12.00
C HIS A 381 -4.99 11.87 -12.26
N GLN A 382 -5.86 12.87 -12.44
CA GLN A 382 -7.29 12.65 -12.63
C GLN A 382 -7.59 12.00 -13.98
N LEU A 383 -6.82 12.36 -15.01
CA LEU A 383 -7.00 11.88 -16.37
C LEU A 383 -6.74 10.38 -16.49
N LEU A 384 -5.84 9.82 -15.68
CA LEU A 384 -5.57 8.38 -15.66
C LEU A 384 -6.74 7.54 -15.14
N LYS A 385 -7.62 8.15 -14.33
CA LYS A 385 -8.78 7.49 -13.70
C LYS A 385 -10.07 7.76 -14.44
N LYS A 386 -10.10 8.84 -15.21
CA LYS A 386 -11.28 9.23 -15.99
C LYS A 386 -11.54 8.20 -17.09
N ALA A 387 -12.81 8.10 -17.44
CA ALA A 387 -13.28 7.15 -18.42
C ALA A 387 -14.24 7.82 -19.40
N ASP A 388 -14.33 7.25 -20.60
CA ASP A 388 -15.32 7.64 -21.61
C ASP A 388 -16.73 7.15 -21.26
N TYR A 389 -17.68 7.39 -22.17
CA TYR A 389 -19.07 6.92 -22.05
C TYR A 389 -19.26 5.39 -22.13
N ALA A 390 -18.18 4.61 -22.24
CA ALA A 390 -18.22 3.15 -22.15
C ALA A 390 -17.43 2.65 -20.93
N GLY A 391 -16.90 3.54 -20.10
CA GLY A 391 -16.06 3.20 -18.96
C GLY A 391 -14.60 2.89 -19.34
N ASN A 392 -14.16 3.18 -20.57
CA ASN A 392 -12.76 2.98 -20.97
C ASN A 392 -11.88 4.11 -20.45
N THR A 393 -10.87 3.74 -19.67
CA THR A 393 -9.77 4.65 -19.29
C THR A 393 -8.73 4.77 -20.41
N ALA A 394 -7.78 5.69 -20.27
CA ALA A 394 -6.67 5.85 -21.21
C ALA A 394 -5.92 4.53 -21.51
N VAL A 395 -5.75 3.66 -20.51
CA VAL A 395 -5.10 2.34 -20.67
C VAL A 395 -5.92 1.42 -21.56
N HIS A 396 -7.25 1.42 -21.43
CA HIS A 396 -8.12 0.63 -22.32
C HIS A 396 -7.99 1.08 -23.78
N LEU A 397 -7.97 2.40 -24.01
CA LEU A 397 -7.84 2.98 -25.35
C LEU A 397 -6.48 2.65 -25.99
N ALA A 398 -5.39 2.78 -25.22
CA ALA A 398 -4.04 2.47 -25.70
C ALA A 398 -3.86 0.97 -25.97
N ALA A 399 -4.38 0.12 -25.08
CA ALA A 399 -4.35 -1.33 -25.21
C ALA A 399 -5.14 -1.84 -26.42
N ALA A 400 -6.38 -1.36 -26.60
CA ALA A 400 -7.24 -1.74 -27.72
C ALA A 400 -6.77 -1.17 -29.07
N GLY A 401 -6.03 -0.05 -29.06
CA GLY A 401 -5.49 0.59 -30.27
C GLY A 401 -4.06 0.17 -30.62
N GLY A 402 -3.45 -0.73 -29.85
CA GLY A 402 -2.09 -1.23 -30.10
C GLY A 402 -1.00 -0.16 -29.92
N LYS A 403 -1.20 0.82 -29.03
CA LYS A 403 -0.30 1.96 -28.84
C LYS A 403 0.74 1.68 -27.76
N LEU A 404 1.77 0.91 -28.09
CA LEU A 404 2.75 0.42 -27.12
C LEU A 404 3.43 1.53 -26.29
N GLU A 405 4.00 2.55 -26.95
CA GLU A 405 4.75 3.61 -26.27
C GLU A 405 3.86 4.46 -25.36
N ILE A 406 2.66 4.78 -25.83
CA ILE A 406 1.63 5.50 -25.06
C ILE A 406 1.19 4.65 -23.87
N LEU A 407 1.00 3.34 -24.06
CA LEU A 407 0.64 2.42 -22.99
C LEU A 407 1.75 2.36 -21.93
N ARG A 408 3.02 2.28 -22.33
CA ARG A 408 4.18 2.32 -21.42
C ARG A 408 4.20 3.61 -20.61
N GLU A 409 4.02 4.76 -21.24
CA GLU A 409 3.95 6.05 -20.57
C GLU A 409 2.83 6.10 -19.51
N LEU A 410 1.63 5.64 -19.86
CA LEU A 410 0.50 5.60 -18.93
C LEU A 410 0.80 4.71 -17.71
N LEU A 411 1.44 3.56 -17.92
CA LEU A 411 1.82 2.64 -16.84
C LEU A 411 2.91 3.24 -15.93
N LEU A 412 3.91 3.90 -16.51
CA LEU A 412 4.96 4.60 -15.74
C LEU A 412 4.39 5.74 -14.88
N ARG A 413 3.28 6.36 -15.30
CA ARG A 413 2.54 7.35 -14.51
C ARG A 413 1.53 6.72 -13.53
N GLY A 414 1.48 5.40 -13.42
CA GLY A 414 0.65 4.67 -12.46
C GLY A 414 -0.80 4.43 -12.89
N ALA A 415 -1.07 4.37 -14.19
CA ALA A 415 -2.37 3.94 -14.67
C ALA A 415 -2.64 2.47 -14.31
N SER A 416 -3.84 2.16 -13.82
CA SER A 416 -4.14 0.81 -13.32
C SER A 416 -4.51 -0.15 -14.45
N VAL A 417 -3.89 -1.33 -14.43
CA VAL A 417 -4.14 -2.44 -15.35
C VAL A 417 -5.36 -3.30 -14.96
N HIS A 418 -5.91 -3.08 -13.76
CA HIS A 418 -7.02 -3.88 -13.21
C HIS A 418 -8.39 -3.19 -13.33
N VAL A 419 -8.44 -1.98 -13.89
CA VAL A 419 -9.70 -1.26 -14.10
C VAL A 419 -10.56 -2.04 -15.10
N ARG A 420 -11.88 -2.03 -14.90
CA ARG A 420 -12.84 -2.59 -15.84
C ARG A 420 -13.74 -1.51 -16.40
N ASN A 421 -14.00 -1.59 -17.70
CA ASN A 421 -15.03 -0.77 -18.34
C ASN A 421 -16.44 -1.28 -18.03
N TRP A 422 -17.49 -0.63 -18.57
CA TRP A 422 -18.88 -1.02 -18.30
C TRP A 422 -19.29 -2.37 -18.90
N ALA A 423 -18.52 -2.88 -19.86
CA ALA A 423 -18.64 -4.24 -20.38
C ALA A 423 -17.88 -5.27 -19.53
N ASN A 424 -17.34 -4.85 -18.38
CA ASN A 424 -16.56 -5.67 -17.45
C ASN A 424 -15.27 -6.24 -18.05
N ASN A 425 -14.69 -5.55 -19.03
CA ASN A 425 -13.45 -5.93 -19.70
C ASN A 425 -12.26 -5.15 -19.13
N THR A 426 -11.15 -5.84 -18.92
CA THR A 426 -9.85 -5.26 -18.57
C THR A 426 -9.09 -4.77 -19.81
N PRO A 427 -8.10 -3.86 -19.66
CA PRO A 427 -7.22 -3.48 -20.77
C PRO A 427 -6.51 -4.68 -21.42
N LEU A 428 -6.12 -5.68 -20.61
CA LEU A 428 -5.46 -6.89 -21.10
C LEU A 428 -6.37 -7.70 -22.02
N PHE A 429 -7.62 -7.92 -21.62
CA PHE A 429 -8.60 -8.63 -22.46
C PHE A 429 -8.84 -7.90 -23.79
N LEU A 430 -8.92 -6.56 -23.76
CA LEU A 430 -9.08 -5.78 -25.00
C LEU A 430 -7.86 -5.91 -25.93
N ALA A 431 -6.63 -5.88 -25.40
CA ALA A 431 -5.42 -6.08 -26.18
C ALA A 431 -5.34 -7.49 -26.80
N GLU A 432 -5.73 -8.53 -26.04
CA GLU A 432 -5.78 -9.90 -26.56
C GLU A 432 -6.83 -10.06 -27.66
N LYS A 433 -8.04 -9.55 -27.44
CA LYS A 433 -9.14 -9.64 -28.41
C LYS A 433 -8.84 -8.92 -29.73
N THR A 434 -8.04 -7.85 -29.67
CA THR A 434 -7.62 -7.06 -30.84
C THR A 434 -6.34 -7.59 -31.50
N GLY A 435 -5.61 -8.51 -30.84
CA GLY A 435 -4.41 -9.14 -31.37
C GLY A 435 -3.12 -8.32 -31.18
N HIS A 436 -3.07 -7.41 -30.21
CA HIS A 436 -1.91 -6.55 -29.96
C HIS A 436 -0.90 -7.19 -28.99
N SER A 437 -0.13 -8.17 -29.47
CA SER A 437 0.77 -9.01 -28.65
C SER A 437 1.80 -8.23 -27.82
N GLU A 438 2.34 -7.13 -28.34
CA GLU A 438 3.30 -6.30 -27.58
C GLU A 438 2.64 -5.60 -26.39
N CYS A 439 1.42 -5.07 -26.57
CA CYS A 439 0.63 -4.51 -25.48
C CYS A 439 0.24 -5.57 -24.45
N VAL A 440 -0.08 -6.80 -24.90
CA VAL A 440 -0.38 -7.94 -24.01
C VAL A 440 0.83 -8.28 -23.14
N ALA A 441 2.03 -8.35 -23.74
CA ALA A 441 3.26 -8.61 -23.01
C ALA A 441 3.54 -7.52 -21.96
N LEU A 442 3.43 -6.25 -22.35
CA LEU A 442 3.66 -5.11 -21.45
C LEU A 442 2.65 -5.07 -20.29
N LEU A 443 1.37 -5.35 -20.56
CA LEU A 443 0.34 -5.40 -19.53
C LEU A 443 0.60 -6.54 -18.54
N ARG A 444 1.02 -7.71 -19.02
CA ARG A 444 1.39 -8.85 -18.16
C ARG A 444 2.63 -8.53 -17.32
N GLU A 445 3.64 -7.88 -17.90
CA GLU A 445 4.83 -7.40 -17.16
C GLU A 445 4.43 -6.44 -16.03
N ALA A 446 3.41 -5.60 -16.25
CA ALA A 446 2.81 -4.72 -15.25
C ALA A 446 1.84 -5.43 -14.26
N GLY A 447 1.73 -6.76 -14.29
CA GLY A 447 0.89 -7.54 -13.38
C GLY A 447 -0.56 -7.74 -13.82
N ALA A 448 -0.93 -7.36 -15.04
CA ALA A 448 -2.27 -7.62 -15.56
C ALA A 448 -2.51 -9.13 -15.74
N HIS A 449 -3.71 -9.57 -15.38
CA HIS A 449 -4.15 -10.95 -15.54
C HIS A 449 -5.58 -10.97 -16.07
N LEU A 450 -5.90 -12.03 -16.82
CA LEU A 450 -7.25 -12.29 -17.23
C LEU A 450 -8.04 -12.91 -16.08
N TRP A 451 -9.29 -12.52 -15.98
CA TRP A 451 -10.23 -13.11 -15.04
C TRP A 451 -10.81 -14.40 -15.60
N GLU A 452 -11.34 -15.30 -14.76
CA GLU A 452 -11.87 -16.60 -15.22
C GLU A 452 -12.85 -16.47 -16.41
N HIS A 453 -13.76 -15.49 -16.35
CA HIS A 453 -14.71 -15.21 -17.43
C HIS A 453 -14.02 -14.68 -18.70
N GLU A 454 -13.02 -13.81 -18.56
CA GLU A 454 -12.25 -13.29 -19.70
C GLU A 454 -11.40 -14.38 -20.35
N ALA A 455 -10.76 -15.23 -19.54
CA ALA A 455 -9.98 -16.38 -20.02
C ALA A 455 -10.86 -17.37 -20.79
N ALA A 456 -12.08 -17.63 -20.30
CA ALA A 456 -13.06 -18.45 -21.02
C ALA A 456 -13.46 -17.83 -22.37
N LEU A 457 -13.66 -16.50 -22.42
CA LEU A 457 -14.00 -15.79 -23.67
C LEU A 457 -12.82 -15.64 -24.64
N ALA A 458 -11.59 -15.59 -24.14
CA ALA A 458 -10.37 -15.53 -24.95
C ALA A 458 -9.99 -16.89 -25.54
N GLY A 459 -10.72 -17.97 -25.23
CA GLY A 459 -10.42 -19.33 -25.71
C GLY A 459 -9.24 -19.98 -24.97
N LEU A 460 -8.82 -19.44 -23.83
CA LEU A 460 -7.74 -19.95 -22.99
C LEU A 460 -8.32 -20.86 -21.88
N THR A 461 -8.83 -22.04 -22.23
CA THR A 461 -9.26 -23.02 -21.22
C THR A 461 -8.12 -23.95 -20.80
N SER A 462 -7.66 -23.77 -19.56
CA SER A 462 -7.15 -24.77 -18.61
C SER A 462 -6.02 -25.77 -18.95
N GLU A 463 -5.15 -25.52 -19.93
CA GLU A 463 -3.91 -26.34 -20.10
C GLU A 463 -2.59 -25.58 -19.97
N ALA A 464 -2.59 -24.24 -20.01
CA ALA A 464 -1.34 -23.44 -19.95
C ALA A 464 -0.89 -23.02 -18.53
N SER A 465 -1.63 -23.36 -17.48
CA SER A 465 -1.31 -23.01 -16.08
C SER A 465 -0.43 -24.05 -15.36
N LYS A 466 0.12 -25.05 -16.07
CA LYS A 466 0.99 -26.09 -15.48
C LYS A 466 2.49 -25.81 -15.50
N ASP A 467 2.98 -24.77 -16.18
CA ASP A 467 4.43 -24.57 -16.37
C ASP A 467 5.09 -23.42 -15.57
N VAL A 468 4.42 -22.84 -14.57
CA VAL A 468 5.03 -21.79 -13.73
C VAL A 468 5.67 -22.34 -12.44
N THR A 469 5.69 -23.66 -12.23
CA THR A 469 6.31 -24.28 -11.04
C THR A 469 7.38 -25.31 -11.40
N THR A 470 8.46 -24.88 -12.04
CA THR A 470 9.74 -25.58 -11.89
C THR A 470 10.88 -24.57 -11.78
N PRO A 471 11.63 -24.54 -10.66
CA PRO A 471 12.85 -23.75 -10.61
C PRO A 471 13.89 -24.47 -11.47
N THR A 472 14.35 -23.82 -12.53
CA THR A 472 15.49 -24.28 -13.33
C THR A 472 16.70 -24.37 -12.41
N ARG A 473 17.02 -25.59 -11.96
CA ARG A 473 18.28 -25.90 -11.29
C ARG A 473 19.41 -25.65 -12.30
N ILE A 474 20.12 -24.55 -12.16
CA ILE A 474 21.47 -24.41 -12.70
C ILE A 474 22.35 -25.38 -11.91
N VAL A 475 22.54 -26.58 -12.45
CA VAL A 475 23.56 -27.51 -11.97
C VAL A 475 24.88 -27.00 -12.52
N ALA A 476 25.68 -26.36 -11.65
CA ALA A 476 27.10 -26.16 -11.90
C ALA A 476 27.78 -27.53 -11.92
N ALA A 477 28.18 -27.98 -13.11
CA ALA A 477 29.10 -29.10 -13.25
C ALA A 477 30.52 -28.57 -13.02
N ASN A 478 31.01 -28.75 -11.80
CA ASN A 478 32.45 -28.80 -11.51
C ASN A 478 32.89 -30.27 -11.63
N GLY A 479 33.99 -30.51 -12.36
CA GLY A 479 34.83 -31.68 -12.15
C GLY A 479 35.36 -32.36 -13.41
N ALA A 480 36.52 -31.89 -13.91
CA ALA A 480 37.78 -32.64 -14.01
C ALA A 480 38.84 -31.78 -14.70
#